data_AF-A0A354NTR6-F1
#
_entry.id   AF-A0A354NTR6-F1
#
_cell.length_a   1.000
_cell.length_b   1.000
_cell.length_c   1.000
_cell.angle_alpha   90.00
_cell.angle_beta   90.00
_cell.angle_gamma   90.00
#
_symmetry.space_group_name_H-M   'P 1'
#
loop_
_entity.id
_entity.type
_entity.pdbx_description
1 polymer ?
#
loop_
_entity_poly.entity_id
_entity_poly.type
_entity_poly.pdbx_seq_one_letter_code
_entity_poly.pdbx_strand_id
1 'polypeptide(L)'
;MIMWLDNQDNHGSNINENFGREILELFAMGVGNYSEEDIKETARAFTGWSVVNPDYMSIKMRNNTARPYGYMSWQFEFDADDHDDGEKTILGQTGNWNGEDAVRIICEQPATAAFLARHLYHFFVADELPVPQWPHEPPRDPEAIDLLCKAYFEDGHSIKSMLKAMFESDFFKADSARFARIKSPAEMVIGTMRLAGPVEIPSQETYMADAACGNMGQGLFRPPSVEGWQGGTEWINTGSYVVRVNFASQILNDPNKVGVRDIIERIKASVGSGLMSSDDLVDACLDILGPLDVLDTTRSGLKNYAAKYGELSWGSDDASSQFDDAAVAIIQLIVTTQEYQTA
;
A
#
# COMPACT_ATOMS: atom_id res chain seq x y z
N MET A 1 -9.82 -1.35 -17.49
CA MET A 1 -10.22 0.05 -17.68
C MET A 1 -11.35 0.15 -18.68
N ILE A 2 -11.15 -0.13 -19.97
CA ILE A 2 -12.22 -0.12 -21.00
C ILE A 2 -13.52 -0.75 -20.50
N MET A 3 -13.48 -2.02 -20.07
CA MET A 3 -14.67 -2.74 -19.56
C MET A 3 -15.18 -2.29 -18.19
N TRP A 4 -14.34 -1.71 -17.34
CA TRP A 4 -14.71 -1.36 -15.96
C TRP A 4 -15.31 0.04 -15.88
N LEU A 5 -15.03 0.88 -16.88
CA LEU A 5 -15.44 2.28 -17.00
C LEU A 5 -16.26 2.52 -18.27
N ASP A 6 -16.87 1.45 -18.77
CA ASP A 6 -17.85 1.46 -19.85
C ASP A 6 -17.39 2.11 -21.16
N ASN A 7 -16.08 2.10 -21.47
CA ASN A 7 -15.59 2.63 -22.73
C ASN A 7 -15.97 1.74 -23.93
N GLN A 8 -16.35 0.48 -23.71
CA GLN A 8 -16.92 -0.35 -24.78
C GLN A 8 -18.24 0.20 -25.31
N ASP A 9 -18.94 1.02 -24.52
CA ASP A 9 -20.20 1.67 -24.88
C ASP A 9 -19.98 3.14 -25.31
N ASN A 10 -18.72 3.57 -25.46
CA ASN A 10 -18.34 4.91 -25.88
C ASN A 10 -18.13 4.97 -27.39
N HIS A 11 -19.15 5.44 -28.10
CA HIS A 11 -19.21 5.44 -29.56
C HIS A 11 -19.10 6.86 -30.11
N GLY A 12 -18.52 7.04 -31.30
CA GLY A 12 -18.43 8.35 -31.94
C GLY A 12 -19.78 9.02 -32.20
N SER A 13 -20.84 8.21 -32.33
CA SER A 13 -22.22 8.70 -32.47
C SER A 13 -22.97 8.90 -31.15
N ASN A 14 -22.47 8.33 -30.04
CA ASN A 14 -23.08 8.41 -28.72
C ASN A 14 -21.98 8.29 -27.64
N ILE A 15 -21.49 9.44 -27.20
CA ILE A 15 -20.36 9.54 -26.28
C ILE A 15 -20.76 9.06 -24.89
N ASN A 16 -19.91 8.24 -24.27
CA ASN A 16 -19.99 7.88 -22.86
C ASN A 16 -18.85 8.58 -22.09
N GLU A 17 -19.22 9.52 -21.23
CA GLU A 17 -18.27 10.35 -20.48
C GLU A 17 -17.51 9.62 -19.37
N ASN A 18 -17.93 8.41 -18.98
CA ASN A 18 -17.41 7.74 -17.78
C ASN A 18 -15.89 7.59 -17.82
N PHE A 19 -15.34 6.97 -18.86
CA PHE A 19 -13.89 6.78 -18.94
C PHE A 19 -13.11 8.09 -19.04
N GLY A 20 -13.62 9.07 -19.79
CA GLY A 20 -13.03 10.41 -19.90
C GLY A 20 -13.04 11.18 -18.59
N ARG A 21 -14.07 11.00 -17.77
CA ARG A 21 -14.16 11.59 -16.41
C ARG A 21 -13.15 10.94 -15.49
N GLU A 22 -13.18 9.61 -15.38
CA GLU A 22 -12.36 8.91 -14.40
C GLU A 22 -10.86 9.03 -14.69
N ILE A 23 -10.44 9.09 -15.97
CA ILE A 23 -9.02 9.30 -16.29
C ILE A 23 -8.52 10.66 -15.81
N LEU A 24 -9.34 11.71 -15.91
CA LEU A 24 -9.02 13.04 -15.41
C LEU A 24 -9.12 13.07 -13.87
N GLU A 25 -10.18 12.50 -13.32
CA GLU A 25 -10.54 12.59 -11.89
C GLU A 25 -9.72 11.65 -11.01
N LEU A 26 -9.76 10.35 -11.26
CA LEU A 26 -9.22 9.34 -10.36
C LEU A 26 -7.76 8.97 -10.66
N PHE A 27 -7.35 9.05 -11.92
CA PHE A 27 -6.05 8.52 -12.34
C PHE A 27 -4.99 9.58 -12.63
N ALA A 28 -5.40 10.82 -12.94
CA ALA A 28 -4.46 11.83 -13.37
C ALA A 28 -4.43 13.10 -12.53
N MET A 29 -5.54 13.82 -12.34
CA MET A 29 -5.49 15.21 -11.86
C MET A 29 -6.29 15.48 -10.58
N GLY A 30 -7.26 14.63 -10.23
CA GLY A 30 -8.16 14.93 -9.12
C GLY A 30 -9.20 16.00 -9.48
N VAL A 31 -10.28 16.02 -8.70
CA VAL A 31 -11.41 16.94 -8.88
C VAL A 31 -10.97 18.40 -8.84
N GLY A 32 -11.51 19.21 -9.75
CA GLY A 32 -11.33 20.68 -9.77
C GLY A 32 -10.25 21.18 -10.71
N ASN A 33 -9.56 20.29 -11.44
CA ASN A 33 -8.48 20.63 -12.37
C ASN A 33 -8.88 20.55 -13.85
N TYR A 34 -10.15 20.33 -14.15
CA TYR A 34 -10.72 20.20 -15.49
C TYR A 34 -12.16 20.73 -15.50
N SER A 35 -12.65 21.07 -16.69
CA SER A 35 -14.05 21.46 -16.92
C SER A 35 -14.91 20.28 -17.36
N GLU A 36 -16.23 20.47 -17.36
CA GLU A 36 -17.14 19.48 -17.95
C GLU A 36 -16.89 19.29 -19.46
N GLU A 37 -16.44 20.34 -20.14
CA GLU A 37 -16.09 20.25 -21.56
C GLU A 37 -14.86 19.37 -21.77
N ASP A 38 -13.84 19.49 -20.91
CA ASP A 38 -12.66 18.62 -20.97
C ASP A 38 -13.03 17.14 -20.82
N ILE A 39 -14.03 16.82 -19.99
CA ILE A 39 -14.53 15.45 -19.82
C ILE A 39 -15.12 14.93 -21.13
N LYS A 40 -15.99 15.72 -21.77
CA LYS A 40 -16.65 15.37 -23.03
C LYS A 40 -15.63 15.20 -24.15
N GLU A 41 -14.72 16.14 -24.29
CA GLU A 41 -13.71 16.14 -25.34
C GLU A 41 -12.67 15.02 -25.14
N THR A 42 -12.33 14.72 -23.88
CA THR A 42 -11.50 13.54 -23.54
C THR A 42 -12.25 12.24 -23.85
N ALA A 43 -13.54 12.14 -23.53
CA ALA A 43 -14.35 10.97 -23.85
C ALA A 43 -14.46 10.75 -25.37
N ARG A 44 -14.64 11.82 -26.16
CA ARG A 44 -14.61 11.78 -27.63
C ARG A 44 -13.29 11.19 -28.14
N ALA A 45 -12.16 11.56 -27.54
CA ALA A 45 -10.85 11.03 -27.95
C ALA A 45 -10.70 9.52 -27.69
N PHE A 46 -11.43 8.94 -26.73
CA PHE A 46 -11.43 7.51 -26.43
C PHE A 46 -12.49 6.68 -27.18
N THR A 47 -13.30 7.30 -28.05
CA THR A 47 -14.23 6.56 -28.92
C THR A 47 -13.46 5.60 -29.84
N GLY A 48 -14.05 4.47 -30.21
CA GLY A 48 -13.38 3.43 -30.99
C GLY A 48 -12.37 2.56 -30.21
N TRP A 49 -11.97 2.94 -28.99
CA TRP A 49 -11.13 2.08 -28.13
C TRP A 49 -11.99 1.01 -27.45
N SER A 50 -11.87 -0.23 -27.92
CA SER A 50 -12.70 -1.34 -27.46
C SER A 50 -11.88 -2.59 -27.14
N VAL A 51 -12.59 -3.69 -26.89
CA VAL A 51 -12.02 -5.03 -26.77
C VAL A 51 -12.58 -5.91 -27.86
N VAL A 52 -11.75 -6.81 -28.39
CA VAL A 52 -12.18 -7.75 -29.43
C VAL A 52 -13.35 -8.61 -28.93
N ASN A 53 -14.47 -8.55 -29.65
CA ASN A 53 -15.68 -9.34 -29.39
C ASN A 53 -16.19 -9.21 -27.93
N PRO A 54 -16.65 -8.00 -27.53
CA PRO A 54 -16.97 -7.69 -26.13
C PRO A 54 -18.09 -8.56 -25.57
N ASP A 55 -19.11 -8.88 -26.38
CA ASP A 55 -20.22 -9.77 -26.00
C ASP A 55 -19.75 -11.19 -25.66
N TYR A 56 -18.90 -11.78 -26.51
CA TYR A 56 -18.38 -13.12 -26.25
C TYR A 56 -17.43 -13.13 -25.04
N MET A 57 -16.60 -12.10 -24.89
CA MET A 57 -15.70 -11.96 -23.74
C MET A 57 -16.48 -11.78 -22.43
N SER A 58 -17.55 -10.98 -22.42
CA SER A 58 -18.39 -10.79 -21.22
C SER A 58 -19.14 -12.07 -20.83
N ILE A 59 -19.62 -12.87 -21.81
CA ILE A 59 -20.21 -14.19 -21.56
C ILE A 59 -19.20 -15.15 -20.94
N LYS A 60 -17.95 -15.19 -21.45
CA LYS A 60 -16.89 -16.01 -20.87
C LYS A 60 -16.53 -15.60 -19.45
N MET A 61 -16.51 -14.29 -19.17
CA MET A 61 -16.30 -13.77 -17.81
C MET A 61 -17.37 -14.30 -16.86
N ARG A 62 -18.64 -14.14 -17.23
CA ARG A 62 -19.79 -14.52 -16.39
C ARG A 62 -19.84 -16.03 -16.13
N ASN A 63 -19.46 -16.84 -17.11
CA ASN A 63 -19.51 -18.30 -17.02
C ASN A 63 -18.32 -18.93 -16.28
N ASN A 64 -17.40 -18.12 -15.71
CA ASN A 64 -16.25 -18.56 -14.91
C ASN A 64 -15.49 -19.74 -15.52
N THR A 65 -15.42 -19.81 -16.86
CA THR A 65 -14.91 -20.99 -17.59
C THR A 65 -13.38 -21.03 -17.63
N ALA A 66 -12.74 -20.29 -16.71
CA ALA A 66 -11.31 -20.16 -16.51
C ALA A 66 -10.75 -21.19 -15.51
N ARG A 67 -11.10 -22.47 -15.66
CA ARG A 67 -10.44 -23.58 -14.95
C ARG A 67 -9.95 -24.62 -15.98
N PRO A 68 -8.66 -25.03 -15.99
CA PRO A 68 -7.59 -24.76 -15.01
C PRO A 68 -6.54 -23.71 -15.43
N TYR A 69 -6.58 -23.15 -16.64
CA TYR A 69 -5.45 -22.37 -17.20
C TYR A 69 -5.85 -21.08 -17.94
N GLY A 70 -6.31 -20.05 -17.22
CA GLY A 70 -6.11 -18.69 -17.73
C GLY A 70 -7.24 -17.71 -17.43
N TYR A 71 -6.84 -16.61 -16.79
CA TYR A 71 -7.50 -15.32 -16.90
C TYR A 71 -7.76 -15.01 -18.37
N MET A 72 -8.95 -14.49 -18.70
CA MET A 72 -9.22 -14.04 -20.06
C MET A 72 -8.21 -12.96 -20.43
N SER A 73 -7.50 -13.17 -21.54
CA SER A 73 -6.72 -12.11 -22.15
C SER A 73 -7.69 -11.20 -22.90
N TRP A 74 -8.11 -10.11 -22.27
CA TRP A 74 -8.76 -9.02 -23.00
C TRP A 74 -7.81 -8.56 -24.09
N GLN A 75 -8.29 -8.52 -25.34
CA GLN A 75 -7.52 -8.06 -26.48
C GLN A 75 -8.03 -6.68 -26.85
N PHE A 76 -7.14 -5.70 -26.80
CA PHE A 76 -7.46 -4.34 -27.25
C PHE A 76 -7.75 -4.32 -28.76
N GLU A 77 -8.72 -3.50 -29.14
CA GLU A 77 -9.06 -3.19 -30.53
C GLU A 77 -9.31 -1.70 -30.66
N PHE A 78 -8.83 -1.10 -31.75
CA PHE A 78 -9.22 0.24 -32.16
C PHE A 78 -10.09 0.14 -33.40
N ASP A 79 -11.38 0.46 -33.27
CA ASP A 79 -12.34 0.53 -34.36
C ASP A 79 -12.36 1.97 -34.90
N ALA A 80 -11.72 2.16 -36.06
CA ALA A 80 -11.66 3.46 -36.71
C ALA A 80 -13.02 3.93 -37.24
N ASP A 81 -13.95 3.01 -37.56
CA ASP A 81 -15.27 3.38 -38.09
C ASP A 81 -16.21 3.88 -36.98
N ASP A 82 -15.90 3.59 -35.71
CA ASP A 82 -16.63 4.02 -34.52
C ASP A 82 -15.94 5.18 -33.77
N HIS A 83 -14.77 5.61 -34.24
CA HIS A 83 -14.06 6.76 -33.68
C HIS A 83 -14.67 8.09 -34.16
N ASP A 84 -14.77 9.07 -33.26
CA ASP A 84 -15.06 10.45 -33.62
C ASP A 84 -13.79 11.14 -34.13
N ASP A 85 -13.64 11.27 -35.45
CA ASP A 85 -12.53 12.00 -36.10
C ASP A 85 -12.69 13.53 -36.11
N GLY A 86 -13.67 14.07 -35.39
CA GLY A 86 -13.85 15.50 -35.24
C GLY A 86 -12.68 16.16 -34.51
N GLU A 87 -12.54 17.48 -34.73
CA GLU A 87 -11.63 18.29 -33.92
C GLU A 87 -12.09 18.30 -32.46
N LYS A 88 -11.12 18.17 -31.55
CA LYS A 88 -11.33 18.08 -30.10
C LYS A 88 -10.46 19.09 -29.39
N THR A 89 -10.98 19.70 -28.31
CA THR A 89 -10.21 20.60 -27.44
C THR A 89 -10.10 20.01 -26.04
N ILE A 90 -8.91 19.53 -25.68
CA ILE A 90 -8.64 18.91 -24.38
C ILE A 90 -7.62 19.78 -23.65
N LEU A 91 -7.98 20.29 -22.47
CA LEU A 91 -7.10 21.03 -21.56
C LEU A 91 -6.33 22.16 -22.26
N GLY A 92 -7.04 22.87 -23.15
CA GLY A 92 -6.53 24.00 -23.93
C GLY A 92 -5.79 23.64 -25.23
N GLN A 93 -5.66 22.37 -25.59
CA GLN A 93 -5.06 21.93 -26.86
C GLN A 93 -6.10 21.42 -27.84
N THR A 94 -6.08 21.95 -29.07
CA THR A 94 -7.06 21.64 -30.12
C THR A 94 -6.44 20.86 -31.27
N GLY A 95 -7.10 19.79 -31.72
CA GLY A 95 -6.68 18.97 -32.86
C GLY A 95 -7.58 17.75 -33.04
N ASN A 96 -7.33 16.93 -34.08
CA ASN A 96 -8.01 15.63 -34.22
C ASN A 96 -7.34 14.61 -33.29
N TRP A 97 -7.68 14.66 -32.00
CA TRP A 97 -7.05 13.85 -30.96
C TRP A 97 -7.66 12.46 -30.83
N ASN A 98 -6.79 11.48 -30.59
CA ASN A 98 -7.16 10.12 -30.19
C ASN A 98 -6.77 9.89 -28.71
N GLY A 99 -7.08 8.73 -28.14
CA GLY A 99 -6.87 8.42 -26.72
C GLY A 99 -5.40 8.53 -26.28
N GLU A 100 -4.44 8.20 -27.15
CA GLU A 100 -3.01 8.39 -26.87
C GLU A 100 -2.64 9.87 -26.74
N ASP A 101 -3.21 10.74 -27.59
CA ASP A 101 -3.03 12.19 -27.50
C ASP A 101 -3.68 12.74 -26.23
N ALA A 102 -4.87 12.26 -25.87
CA ALA A 102 -5.53 12.66 -24.64
C ALA A 102 -4.65 12.35 -23.41
N VAL A 103 -4.08 11.13 -23.33
CA VAL A 103 -3.14 10.77 -22.26
C VAL A 103 -1.92 11.68 -22.25
N ARG A 104 -1.31 11.95 -23.41
CA ARG A 104 -0.17 12.86 -23.53
C ARG A 104 -0.51 14.27 -23.01
N ILE A 105 -1.63 14.83 -23.45
CA ILE A 105 -2.10 16.18 -23.06
C ILE A 105 -2.36 16.25 -21.55
N ILE A 106 -2.91 15.19 -20.98
CA ILE A 106 -3.12 15.08 -19.53
C ILE A 106 -1.78 15.06 -18.79
N CYS A 107 -0.82 14.23 -19.21
CA CYS A 107 0.50 14.17 -18.58
C CYS A 107 1.28 15.49 -18.64
N GLU A 108 0.98 16.37 -19.60
CA GLU A 108 1.59 17.70 -19.69
C GLU A 108 1.05 18.69 -18.63
N GLN A 109 -0.02 18.35 -17.90
CA GLN A 109 -0.61 19.25 -16.92
C GLN A 109 0.15 19.25 -15.57
N PRO A 110 0.39 20.42 -14.96
CA PRO A 110 0.96 20.52 -13.61
C PRO A 110 0.13 19.79 -12.54
N ALA A 111 -1.20 19.76 -12.71
CA ALA A 111 -2.10 19.04 -11.82
C ALA A 111 -1.80 17.53 -11.81
N THR A 112 -1.40 16.95 -12.94
CA THR A 112 -1.03 15.53 -13.02
C THR A 112 0.23 15.22 -12.23
N ALA A 113 1.25 16.06 -12.37
CA ALA A 113 2.48 15.92 -11.60
C ALA A 113 2.19 15.98 -10.08
N ALA A 114 1.39 16.95 -9.64
CA ALA A 114 1.04 17.14 -8.23
C ALA A 114 0.20 15.98 -7.67
N PHE A 115 -0.77 15.48 -8.43
CA PHE A 115 -1.62 14.36 -8.04
C PHE A 115 -0.80 13.07 -7.88
N LEU A 116 0.05 12.75 -8.85
CA LEU A 116 0.95 11.60 -8.78
C LEU A 116 1.97 11.75 -7.65
N ALA A 117 2.55 12.94 -7.47
CA ALA A 117 3.49 13.21 -6.39
C ALA A 117 2.88 12.97 -5.01
N ARG A 118 1.64 13.43 -4.80
CA ARG A 118 0.94 13.25 -3.52
C ARG A 118 0.57 11.78 -3.27
N HIS A 119 0.18 11.02 -4.31
CA HIS A 119 -0.01 9.57 -4.19
C HIS A 119 1.29 8.82 -3.85
N LEU A 120 2.41 9.17 -4.49
CA LEU A 120 3.72 8.57 -4.20
C LEU A 120 4.18 8.91 -2.78
N TYR A 121 4.03 10.17 -2.37
CA TYR A 121 4.33 10.61 -1.01
C TYR A 121 3.48 9.86 0.02
N HIS A 122 2.17 9.75 -0.22
CA HIS A 122 1.25 8.99 0.62
C HIS A 122 1.68 7.53 0.79
N PHE A 123 2.10 6.90 -0.31
CA PHE A 123 2.44 5.47 -0.30
C PHE A 123 3.80 5.17 0.34
N PHE A 124 4.81 6.03 0.14
CA PHE A 124 6.18 5.73 0.53
C PHE A 124 6.69 6.50 1.76
N VAL A 125 6.15 7.68 2.05
CA VAL A 125 6.74 8.61 3.04
C VAL A 125 5.87 8.70 4.29
N ALA A 126 4.67 9.25 4.17
CA ALA A 126 3.77 9.52 5.29
C ALA A 126 2.32 9.56 4.83
N ASP A 127 1.39 9.20 5.72
CA ASP A 127 -0.02 9.23 5.39
C ASP A 127 -0.52 10.64 5.04
N GLU A 128 -1.25 10.73 3.93
CA GLU A 128 -2.00 11.88 3.47
C GLU A 128 -3.47 11.71 3.82
N LEU A 129 -4.23 12.80 3.74
CA LEU A 129 -5.68 12.72 3.82
C LEU A 129 -6.24 11.90 2.65
N PRO A 130 -7.45 11.35 2.75
CA PRO A 130 -8.13 10.73 1.62
C PRO A 130 -8.22 11.67 0.40
N VAL A 131 -8.06 11.11 -0.81
CA VAL A 131 -8.04 11.84 -2.09
C VAL A 131 -9.17 12.88 -2.25
N PRO A 132 -10.43 12.60 -1.88
CA PRO A 132 -11.51 13.58 -2.00
C PRO A 132 -11.30 14.89 -1.20
N GLN A 133 -10.38 14.90 -0.23
CA GLN A 133 -10.07 16.09 0.58
C GLN A 133 -8.92 16.92 -0.02
N TRP A 134 -8.17 16.38 -0.98
CA TRP A 134 -7.00 17.05 -1.55
C TRP A 134 -7.27 18.40 -2.21
N PRO A 135 -8.44 18.66 -2.84
CA PRO A 135 -8.77 19.99 -3.36
C PRO A 135 -8.98 21.06 -2.28
N HIS A 136 -9.19 20.65 -1.03
CA HIS A 136 -9.52 21.54 0.08
C HIS A 136 -8.39 21.66 1.10
N GLU A 137 -7.50 20.67 1.13
CA GLU A 137 -6.42 20.57 2.11
C GLU A 137 -5.05 20.47 1.42
N PRO A 138 -4.07 21.33 1.77
CA PRO A 138 -2.75 21.28 1.18
C PRO A 138 -2.04 19.95 1.49
N PRO A 139 -1.03 19.56 0.69
CA PRO A 139 -0.21 18.40 1.02
C PRO A 139 0.50 18.61 2.35
N ARG A 140 0.77 17.51 3.06
CA ARG A 140 1.47 17.50 4.34
C ARG A 140 2.87 18.11 4.25
N ASP A 141 3.54 17.88 3.13
CA ASP A 141 4.86 18.45 2.81
C ASP A 141 4.85 19.06 1.40
N PRO A 142 4.50 20.35 1.26
CA PRO A 142 4.45 21.02 -0.04
C PRO A 142 5.81 21.07 -0.75
N GLU A 143 6.92 21.11 -0.02
CA GLU A 143 8.27 21.16 -0.60
C GLU A 143 8.66 19.81 -1.21
N ALA A 144 8.30 18.71 -0.54
CA ALA A 144 8.47 17.38 -1.10
C ALA A 144 7.65 17.21 -2.38
N ILE A 145 6.39 17.65 -2.41
CA ILE A 145 5.55 17.58 -3.62
C ILE A 145 6.15 18.40 -4.76
N ASP A 146 6.62 19.62 -4.50
CA ASP A 146 7.27 20.47 -5.52
C ASP A 146 8.55 19.83 -6.09
N LEU A 147 9.37 19.19 -5.24
CA LEU A 147 10.55 18.44 -5.69
C LEU A 147 10.16 17.31 -6.67
N LEU A 148 9.13 16.54 -6.34
CA LEU A 148 8.67 15.44 -7.19
C LEU A 148 8.05 15.96 -8.49
N CYS A 149 7.28 17.05 -8.45
CA CYS A 149 6.74 17.69 -9.64
C CYS A 149 7.86 18.17 -10.58
N LYS A 150 8.92 18.78 -10.05
CA LYS A 150 10.08 19.18 -10.85
C LYS A 150 10.74 17.98 -11.52
N ALA A 151 11.01 16.93 -10.76
CA ALA A 151 11.60 15.70 -11.29
C ALA A 151 10.73 15.04 -12.37
N TYR A 152 9.40 15.13 -12.24
CA TYR A 152 8.46 14.66 -13.27
C TYR A 152 8.67 15.38 -14.59
N PHE A 153 8.68 16.73 -14.60
CA PHE A 153 8.81 17.51 -15.84
C PHE A 153 10.23 17.53 -16.43
N GLU A 154 11.26 17.55 -15.59
CA GLU A 154 12.66 17.61 -16.06
C GLU A 154 13.07 16.38 -16.88
N ASP A 155 12.45 15.22 -16.63
CA ASP A 155 12.72 13.96 -17.32
C ASP A 155 11.50 13.47 -18.14
N GLY A 156 10.72 14.41 -18.70
CA GLY A 156 9.66 14.09 -19.66
C GLY A 156 8.52 13.26 -19.08
N HIS A 157 7.97 13.68 -17.95
CA HIS A 157 6.84 13.05 -17.24
C HIS A 157 7.19 11.69 -16.61
N SER A 158 8.43 11.51 -16.16
CA SER A 158 8.99 10.22 -15.71
C SER A 158 8.71 9.92 -14.23
N ILE A 159 7.86 8.92 -13.98
CA ILE A 159 7.61 8.37 -12.63
C ILE A 159 8.89 7.82 -12.01
N LYS A 160 9.78 7.23 -12.82
CA LYS A 160 11.07 6.71 -12.36
C LYS A 160 11.91 7.83 -11.74
N SER A 161 11.92 9.01 -12.36
CA SER A 161 12.66 10.17 -11.87
C SER A 161 12.04 10.76 -10.61
N MET A 162 10.70 10.76 -10.49
CA MET A 162 10.03 11.09 -9.22
C MET A 162 10.45 10.14 -8.10
N LEU A 163 10.38 8.82 -8.32
CA LEU A 163 10.77 7.82 -7.33
C LEU A 163 12.23 7.97 -6.89
N LYS A 164 13.14 8.22 -7.86
CA LYS A 164 14.55 8.47 -7.55
C LYS A 164 14.71 9.72 -6.68
N ALA A 165 14.12 10.84 -7.08
CA ALA A 165 14.19 12.08 -6.32
C ALA A 165 13.64 11.91 -4.90
N MET A 166 12.54 11.17 -4.74
CA MET A 166 11.95 10.85 -3.44
C MET A 166 12.90 10.02 -2.56
N PHE A 167 13.40 8.88 -3.05
CA PHE A 167 14.24 7.99 -2.23
C PHE A 167 15.63 8.59 -1.93
N GLU A 168 16.10 9.52 -2.76
CA GLU A 168 17.36 10.23 -2.53
C GLU A 168 17.19 11.51 -1.69
N SER A 169 15.96 11.97 -1.41
CA SER A 169 15.71 13.21 -0.67
C SER A 169 16.07 13.13 0.80
N ASP A 170 16.23 14.29 1.44
CA ASP A 170 16.44 14.40 2.88
C ASP A 170 15.16 14.12 3.66
N PHE A 171 13.98 14.52 3.16
CA PHE A 171 12.70 14.28 3.84
C PHE A 171 12.40 12.77 3.96
N PHE A 172 12.79 11.95 2.99
CA PHE A 172 12.57 10.50 3.04
C PHE A 172 13.45 9.81 4.09
N LYS A 173 14.62 10.41 4.39
CA LYS A 173 15.59 9.90 5.35
C LYS A 173 15.44 10.54 6.73
N ALA A 174 14.54 11.50 6.88
CA ALA A 174 14.33 12.21 8.13
C ALA A 174 13.69 11.30 9.18
N ASP A 175 14.05 11.50 10.45
CA ASP A 175 13.44 10.76 11.57
C ASP A 175 11.91 10.93 11.61
N SER A 176 11.39 12.07 11.15
CA SER A 176 9.95 12.34 11.07
C SER A 176 9.20 11.49 10.04
N ALA A 177 9.89 10.87 9.08
CA ALA A 177 9.29 9.95 8.12
C ALA A 177 9.20 8.51 8.67
N ARG A 178 10.00 8.19 9.70
CA ARG A 178 9.95 6.87 10.35
C ARG A 178 8.62 6.71 11.08
N PHE A 179 7.92 5.61 10.80
CA PHE A 179 6.58 5.30 11.35
C PHE A 179 5.50 6.34 11.02
N ALA A 180 5.71 7.19 10.01
CA ALA A 180 4.75 8.22 9.60
C ALA A 180 3.62 7.69 8.70
N ARG A 181 3.67 6.41 8.36
CA ARG A 181 2.69 5.72 7.53
C ARG A 181 2.24 4.44 8.20
N ILE A 182 0.93 4.23 8.27
CA ILE A 182 0.34 3.00 8.75
C ILE A 182 0.53 1.91 7.69
N LYS A 183 1.17 0.79 8.07
CA LYS A 183 1.27 -0.39 7.20
C LYS A 183 -0.11 -0.86 6.75
N SER A 184 -0.25 -1.11 5.46
CA SER A 184 -1.42 -1.81 4.93
C SER A 184 -1.51 -3.23 5.53
N PRO A 185 -2.70 -3.83 5.58
CA PRO A 185 -2.86 -5.19 6.11
C PRO A 185 -1.90 -6.21 5.49
N ALA A 186 -1.66 -6.14 4.18
CA ALA A 186 -0.72 -7.03 3.50
C ALA A 186 0.73 -6.83 3.97
N GLU A 187 1.18 -5.58 4.12
CA GLU A 187 2.53 -5.28 4.61
C GLU A 187 2.72 -5.74 6.06
N MET A 188 1.72 -5.52 6.90
CA MET A 188 1.72 -5.93 8.30
C MET A 188 1.76 -7.47 8.42
N VAL A 189 0.94 -8.18 7.64
CA VAL A 189 0.88 -9.65 7.62
C VAL A 189 2.18 -10.23 7.12
N ILE A 190 2.68 -9.79 5.97
CA ILE A 190 3.92 -10.30 5.38
C ILE A 190 5.13 -9.93 6.25
N GLY A 191 5.16 -8.73 6.84
CA GLY A 191 6.19 -8.32 7.79
C GLY A 191 6.24 -9.23 9.00
N THR A 192 5.07 -9.53 9.59
CA THR A 192 4.96 -10.47 10.73
C THR A 192 5.41 -11.88 10.35
N MET A 193 5.00 -12.39 9.19
CA MET A 193 5.43 -13.71 8.72
C MET A 193 6.95 -13.76 8.50
N ARG A 194 7.55 -12.68 7.97
CA ARG A 194 9.00 -12.58 7.79
C ARG A 194 9.74 -12.62 9.12
N LEU A 195 9.22 -11.98 10.17
CA LEU A 195 9.78 -12.07 11.52
C LEU A 195 9.73 -13.51 12.07
N ALA A 196 8.70 -14.27 11.71
CA ALA A 196 8.58 -15.67 12.11
C ALA A 196 9.51 -16.62 11.33
N GLY A 197 9.98 -16.20 10.14
CA GLY A 197 10.94 -16.92 9.33
C GLY A 197 10.33 -17.52 8.05
N PRO A 198 11.05 -18.46 7.39
CA PRO A 198 10.58 -19.08 6.15
C PRO A 198 9.30 -19.89 6.38
N VAL A 199 8.42 -19.86 5.38
CA VAL A 199 7.14 -20.58 5.40
C VAL A 199 7.12 -21.57 4.25
N GLU A 200 6.80 -22.83 4.54
CA GLU A 200 6.56 -23.84 3.51
C GLU A 200 5.21 -23.60 2.82
N ILE A 201 5.15 -23.82 1.50
CA ILE A 201 3.94 -23.58 0.70
C ILE A 201 3.50 -24.89 0.05
N PRO A 202 2.21 -25.27 0.14
CA PRO A 202 1.14 -24.59 0.88
C PRO A 202 1.18 -24.87 2.40
N SER A 203 0.79 -23.89 3.22
CA SER A 203 0.66 -24.07 4.68
C SER A 203 -0.59 -23.42 5.25
N GLN A 204 -1.02 -23.87 6.43
CA GLN A 204 -2.13 -23.25 7.17
C GLN A 204 -1.87 -21.77 7.43
N GLU A 205 -0.62 -21.37 7.68
CA GLU A 205 -0.23 -19.97 7.87
C GLU A 205 -0.48 -19.12 6.63
N THR A 206 -0.24 -19.66 5.43
CA THR A 206 -0.54 -18.93 4.18
C THR A 206 -2.05 -18.69 4.00
N TYR A 207 -2.90 -19.64 4.39
CA TYR A 207 -4.36 -19.43 4.38
C TYR A 207 -4.82 -18.44 5.44
N MET A 208 -4.22 -18.49 6.63
CA MET A 208 -4.50 -17.52 7.69
C MET A 208 -4.08 -16.11 7.30
N ALA A 209 -2.95 -15.96 6.60
CA ALA A 209 -2.46 -14.68 6.10
C ALA A 209 -3.43 -14.06 5.09
N ASP A 210 -3.90 -14.83 4.11
CA ASP A 210 -4.91 -14.38 3.14
C ASP A 210 -6.22 -13.96 3.84
N ALA A 211 -6.71 -14.79 4.76
CA ALA A 211 -7.90 -14.49 5.55
C ALA A 211 -7.74 -13.23 6.42
N ALA A 212 -6.57 -13.05 7.05
CA ALA A 212 -6.27 -11.89 7.87
C ALA A 212 -6.27 -10.60 7.02
N CYS A 213 -5.64 -10.62 5.84
CA CYS A 213 -5.66 -9.49 4.90
C CYS A 213 -7.11 -9.12 4.53
N GLY A 214 -7.92 -10.11 4.16
CA GLY A 214 -9.34 -9.91 3.83
C GLY A 214 -10.17 -9.36 4.99
N ASN A 215 -10.01 -9.91 6.19
CA ASN A 215 -10.73 -9.47 7.40
C ASN A 215 -10.34 -8.05 7.86
N MET A 216 -9.17 -7.56 7.43
CA MET A 216 -8.72 -6.19 7.66
C MET A 216 -9.07 -5.23 6.50
N GLY A 217 -9.82 -5.70 5.49
CA GLY A 217 -10.29 -4.88 4.38
C GLY A 217 -9.41 -4.91 3.12
N GLN A 218 -8.29 -5.63 3.12
CA GLN A 218 -7.38 -5.75 1.98
C GLN A 218 -7.33 -7.17 1.42
N GLY A 219 -8.43 -7.66 0.85
CA GLY A 219 -8.45 -8.96 0.18
C GLY A 219 -7.49 -8.98 -1.02
N LEU A 220 -6.49 -9.87 -1.04
CA LEU A 220 -5.49 -9.89 -2.10
C LEU A 220 -6.14 -10.12 -3.48
N PHE A 221 -5.70 -9.35 -4.48
CA PHE A 221 -6.25 -9.34 -5.85
C PHE A 221 -7.76 -9.01 -5.93
N ARG A 222 -8.32 -8.37 -4.91
CA ARG A 222 -9.75 -8.01 -4.83
C ARG A 222 -9.93 -6.56 -4.34
N PRO A 223 -9.50 -5.55 -5.11
CA PRO A 223 -9.74 -4.17 -4.76
C PRO A 223 -11.25 -3.88 -4.73
N PRO A 224 -11.73 -3.00 -3.84
CA PRO A 224 -13.16 -2.67 -3.73
C PRO A 224 -13.68 -1.84 -4.91
N SER A 225 -12.81 -1.06 -5.56
CA SER A 225 -13.13 -0.26 -6.76
C SER A 225 -11.90 -0.10 -7.67
N VAL A 226 -12.05 0.63 -8.78
CA VAL A 226 -10.92 0.98 -9.67
C VAL A 226 -9.87 1.86 -9.00
N GLU A 227 -10.27 2.60 -7.94
CA GLU A 227 -9.37 3.44 -7.13
C GLU A 227 -8.45 2.60 -6.25
N GLY A 228 -8.72 1.29 -6.12
CA GLY A 228 -7.98 0.42 -5.22
C GLY A 228 -8.45 0.54 -3.78
N TRP A 229 -7.51 0.50 -2.84
CA TRP A 229 -7.81 0.61 -1.42
C TRP A 229 -7.42 1.97 -0.87
N GLN A 230 -8.24 2.49 0.03
CA GLN A 230 -7.91 3.69 0.80
C GLN A 230 -6.79 3.37 1.80
N GLY A 231 -5.80 4.27 1.89
CA GLY A 231 -4.63 4.12 2.73
C GLY A 231 -4.77 4.69 4.15
N GLY A 232 -3.65 4.72 4.86
CA GLY A 232 -3.51 5.38 6.16
C GLY A 232 -4.46 4.89 7.25
N THR A 233 -5.14 5.82 7.90
CA THR A 233 -5.94 5.54 9.11
C THR A 233 -7.13 4.62 8.84
N GLU A 234 -7.59 4.50 7.59
CA GLU A 234 -8.67 3.58 7.21
C GLU A 234 -8.29 2.10 7.46
N TRP A 235 -6.99 1.79 7.53
CA TRP A 235 -6.52 0.45 7.90
C TRP A 235 -6.73 0.10 9.37
N ILE A 236 -7.02 1.09 10.23
CA ILE A 236 -7.16 0.92 11.67
C ILE A 236 -8.57 1.32 12.10
N ASN A 237 -9.37 0.31 12.43
CA ASN A 237 -10.62 0.46 13.15
C ASN A 237 -10.69 -0.60 14.26
N THR A 238 -11.71 -0.54 15.11
CA THR A 238 -11.85 -1.45 16.26
C THR A 238 -11.80 -2.93 15.85
N GLY A 239 -12.32 -3.28 14.68
CA GLY A 239 -12.31 -4.65 14.15
C GLY A 239 -10.95 -5.05 13.59
N SER A 240 -10.39 -4.25 12.67
CA SER A 240 -9.10 -4.55 12.04
C SER A 240 -7.96 -4.58 13.06
N TYR A 241 -7.99 -3.72 14.08
CA TYR A 241 -7.00 -3.69 15.16
C TYR A 241 -6.94 -5.01 15.94
N VAL A 242 -8.09 -5.61 16.26
CA VAL A 242 -8.13 -6.91 16.96
C VAL A 242 -7.57 -8.02 16.07
N VAL A 243 -7.90 -8.02 14.78
CA VAL A 243 -7.37 -9.01 13.81
C VAL A 243 -5.85 -8.88 13.70
N ARG A 244 -5.33 -7.64 13.60
CA ARG A 244 -3.91 -7.32 13.58
C ARG A 244 -3.19 -7.91 14.81
N VAL A 245 -3.66 -7.57 16.01
CA VAL A 245 -3.04 -8.03 17.27
C VAL A 245 -3.05 -9.56 17.37
N ASN A 246 -4.20 -10.19 17.07
CA ASN A 246 -4.33 -11.64 17.15
C ASN A 246 -3.42 -12.34 16.13
N PHE A 247 -3.33 -11.84 14.90
CA PHE A 247 -2.46 -12.41 13.88
C PHE A 247 -0.99 -12.32 14.28
N ALA A 248 -0.52 -11.14 14.71
CA ALA A 248 0.87 -10.94 15.12
C ALA A 248 1.25 -11.81 16.32
N SER A 249 0.39 -11.82 17.35
CA SER A 249 0.61 -12.63 18.55
C SER A 249 0.63 -14.13 18.24
N GLN A 250 -0.26 -14.60 17.36
CA GLN A 250 -0.34 -16.03 16.99
C GLN A 250 0.86 -16.48 16.15
N ILE A 251 1.33 -15.65 15.23
CA ILE A 251 2.44 -16.02 14.34
C ILE A 251 3.79 -16.04 15.10
N LEU A 252 3.96 -15.19 16.10
CA LEU A 252 5.20 -15.02 16.86
C LEU A 252 5.21 -15.74 18.23
N ASN A 253 4.26 -16.65 18.49
CA ASN A 253 4.15 -17.33 19.78
C ASN A 253 5.05 -18.56 19.97
N ASP A 254 5.71 -19.04 18.91
CA ASP A 254 6.48 -20.29 18.95
C ASP A 254 7.98 -19.98 18.90
N PRO A 255 8.74 -20.19 19.99
CA PRO A 255 10.19 -19.95 20.03
C PRO A 255 10.98 -20.90 19.12
N ASN A 256 10.37 -21.96 18.60
CA ASN A 256 11.04 -22.92 17.71
C ASN A 256 10.96 -22.51 16.24
N LYS A 257 10.14 -21.50 15.91
CA LYS A 257 10.17 -20.93 14.57
C LYS A 257 11.53 -20.29 14.30
N VAL A 258 12.07 -20.53 13.11
CA VAL A 258 13.43 -20.13 12.75
C VAL A 258 13.65 -18.63 12.96
N GLY A 259 12.69 -17.78 12.58
CA GLY A 259 12.81 -16.33 12.75
C GLY A 259 12.66 -15.87 14.20
N VAL A 260 11.75 -16.46 14.98
CA VAL A 260 11.61 -16.16 16.41
C VAL A 260 12.86 -16.59 17.17
N ARG A 261 13.41 -17.76 16.83
CA ARG A 261 14.67 -18.25 17.38
C ARG A 261 15.83 -17.31 17.05
N ASP A 262 15.94 -16.84 15.81
CA ASP A 262 16.94 -15.85 15.40
C ASP A 262 16.83 -14.54 16.21
N ILE A 263 15.61 -14.05 16.42
CA ILE A 263 15.34 -12.88 17.27
C ILE A 263 15.85 -13.12 18.70
N ILE A 264 15.50 -14.26 19.31
CA ILE A 264 15.92 -14.63 20.67
C ILE A 264 17.46 -14.70 20.77
N GLU A 265 18.13 -15.34 19.81
CA GLU A 265 19.59 -15.44 19.83
C GLU A 265 20.26 -14.09 19.62
N ARG A 266 19.69 -13.19 18.80
CA ARG A 266 20.15 -11.80 18.69
C ARG A 266 19.97 -11.03 20.01
N ILE A 267 18.90 -11.27 20.75
CA ILE A 267 18.67 -10.68 22.08
C ILE A 267 19.76 -11.18 23.04
N LYS A 268 20.01 -12.49 23.11
CA LYS A 268 21.09 -13.05 23.95
C LYS A 268 22.46 -12.46 23.57
N ALA A 269 22.73 -12.31 22.27
CA ALA A 269 23.99 -11.77 21.76
C ALA A 269 24.17 -10.27 22.00
N SER A 270 23.10 -9.51 22.30
CA SER A 270 23.22 -8.08 22.61
C SER A 270 23.92 -7.83 23.96
N VAL A 271 24.02 -8.86 24.81
CA VAL A 271 24.65 -8.79 26.12
C VAL A 271 25.75 -9.86 26.26
N GLY A 272 27.00 -9.43 26.41
CA GLY A 272 28.16 -10.33 26.45
C GLY A 272 28.38 -11.10 27.75
N SER A 273 27.60 -10.85 28.82
CA SER A 273 27.81 -11.42 30.16
C SER A 273 27.12 -12.77 30.39
N GLY A 274 26.19 -13.18 29.52
CA GLY A 274 25.37 -14.39 29.75
C GLY A 274 24.23 -14.20 30.77
N LEU A 275 24.04 -12.97 31.26
CA LEU A 275 23.04 -12.55 32.25
C LEU A 275 22.35 -11.29 31.74
N MET A 276 21.03 -11.21 31.89
CA MET A 276 20.22 -10.08 31.43
C MET A 276 19.14 -9.75 32.45
N SER A 277 18.97 -8.46 32.77
CA SER A 277 17.83 -8.04 33.61
C SER A 277 16.53 -8.04 32.80
N SER A 278 15.39 -8.16 33.48
CA SER A 278 14.07 -8.05 32.82
C SER A 278 13.86 -6.73 32.08
N ASP A 279 14.46 -5.65 32.55
CA ASP A 279 14.37 -4.32 31.93
C ASP A 279 15.20 -4.26 30.65
N ASP A 280 16.42 -4.81 30.68
CA ASP A 280 17.29 -4.91 29.51
C ASP A 280 16.68 -5.82 28.44
N LEU A 281 15.94 -6.87 28.85
CA LEU A 281 15.19 -7.71 27.92
C LEU A 281 14.15 -6.90 27.13
N VAL A 282 13.38 -6.03 27.82
CA VAL A 282 12.39 -5.17 27.13
C VAL A 282 13.08 -4.24 26.14
N ASP A 283 14.16 -3.59 26.57
CA ASP A 283 14.88 -2.64 25.72
C ASP A 283 15.53 -3.35 24.51
N ALA A 284 16.08 -4.55 24.70
CA ALA A 284 16.63 -5.37 23.62
C ALA A 284 15.55 -5.88 22.65
N CYS A 285 14.38 -6.29 23.13
CA CYS A 285 13.26 -6.70 22.28
C CYS A 285 12.75 -5.54 21.42
N LEU A 286 12.61 -4.34 22.00
CA LEU A 286 12.19 -3.13 21.27
C LEU A 286 13.19 -2.74 20.19
N ASP A 287 14.49 -2.90 20.44
CA ASP A 287 15.56 -2.63 19.47
C ASP A 287 15.57 -3.66 18.33
N ILE A 288 15.47 -4.95 18.64
CA ILE A 288 15.67 -6.03 17.66
C ILE A 288 14.47 -6.22 16.73
N LEU A 289 13.24 -5.97 17.20
CA LEU A 289 12.01 -6.15 16.41
C LEU A 289 11.80 -5.09 15.31
N GLY A 290 12.57 -4.01 15.29
CA GLY A 290 12.46 -2.98 14.27
C GLY A 290 12.60 -1.57 14.83
N PRO A 291 13.73 -1.30 15.52
CA PRO A 291 13.89 -0.36 16.63
C PRO A 291 12.64 0.48 16.90
N LEU A 292 11.81 0.08 17.86
CA LEU A 292 10.49 0.68 18.06
C LEU A 292 10.55 1.82 19.08
N ASP A 293 10.05 2.99 18.68
CA ASP A 293 9.89 4.14 19.57
C ASP A 293 8.51 4.07 20.23
N VAL A 294 8.47 3.63 21.48
CA VAL A 294 7.24 3.47 22.26
C VAL A 294 7.10 4.57 23.32
N LEU A 295 5.85 4.89 23.69
CA LEU A 295 5.57 5.84 24.76
C LEU A 295 6.15 5.37 26.10
N ASP A 296 6.50 6.31 26.98
CA ASP A 296 7.00 6.01 28.33
C ASP A 296 6.03 5.14 29.13
N THR A 297 4.72 5.35 28.94
CA THR A 297 3.67 4.54 29.56
C THR A 297 3.69 3.10 29.06
N THR A 298 3.85 2.88 27.75
CA THR A 298 3.97 1.56 27.13
C THR A 298 5.24 0.87 27.61
N ARG A 299 6.39 1.57 27.57
CA ARG A 299 7.67 1.05 28.05
C ARG A 299 7.60 0.63 29.52
N SER A 300 7.03 1.49 30.37
CA SER A 300 6.85 1.20 31.80
C SER A 300 5.92 -0.01 32.01
N GLY A 301 4.84 -0.12 31.23
CA GLY A 301 3.95 -1.28 31.28
C GLY A 301 4.64 -2.60 30.92
N LEU A 302 5.46 -2.58 29.86
CA LEU A 302 6.26 -3.74 29.45
C LEU A 302 7.27 -4.14 30.52
N LYS A 303 8.01 -3.19 31.10
CA LYS A 303 8.99 -3.44 32.18
C LYS A 303 8.31 -3.96 33.45
N ASN A 304 7.17 -3.40 33.84
CA ASN A 304 6.37 -3.90 34.96
C ASN A 304 5.92 -5.35 34.76
N TYR A 305 5.53 -5.73 33.54
CA TYR A 305 5.22 -7.12 33.23
C TYR A 305 6.47 -8.02 33.28
N ALA A 306 7.59 -7.53 32.74
CA ALA A 306 8.85 -8.27 32.67
C ALA A 306 9.45 -8.54 34.06
N ALA A 307 9.21 -7.67 35.04
CA ALA A 307 9.76 -7.78 36.40
C ALA A 307 9.48 -9.12 37.11
N LYS A 308 8.41 -9.84 36.71
CA LYS A 308 8.10 -11.18 37.24
C LYS A 308 9.16 -12.24 36.89
N TYR A 309 9.96 -12.01 35.86
CA TYR A 309 11.01 -12.91 35.39
C TYR A 309 12.36 -12.68 36.10
N GLY A 310 12.55 -11.51 36.73
CA GLY A 310 13.77 -11.20 37.47
C GLY A 310 15.03 -11.15 36.59
N GLU A 311 16.13 -11.73 37.09
CA GLU A 311 17.38 -11.86 36.35
C GLU A 311 17.36 -13.15 35.54
N LEU A 312 17.62 -13.03 34.23
CA LEU A 312 17.57 -14.12 33.28
C LEU A 312 18.97 -14.53 32.84
N SER A 313 19.16 -15.82 32.56
CA SER A 313 20.42 -16.38 32.08
C SER A 313 20.18 -17.49 31.06
N TRP A 314 21.19 -17.85 30.28
CA TRP A 314 21.12 -18.95 29.31
C TRP A 314 22.33 -19.89 29.41
N GLY A 315 22.89 -20.00 30.62
CA GLY A 315 24.05 -20.86 30.91
C GLY A 315 23.73 -22.35 31.10
N SER A 316 22.45 -22.70 31.28
CA SER A 316 21.94 -24.07 31.34
C SER A 316 20.70 -24.21 30.47
N ASP A 317 20.35 -25.44 30.08
CA ASP A 317 19.18 -25.70 29.23
C ASP A 317 17.88 -25.20 29.86
N ASP A 318 17.70 -25.40 31.18
CA ASP A 318 16.51 -24.93 31.92
C ASP A 318 16.44 -23.40 31.97
N ALA A 319 17.57 -22.74 32.24
CA ALA A 319 17.63 -21.28 32.25
C ALA A 319 17.40 -20.69 30.85
N SER A 320 17.97 -21.30 29.80
CA SER A 320 17.72 -20.89 28.43
C SER A 320 16.26 -21.06 28.04
N SER A 321 15.59 -22.13 28.48
CA SER A 321 14.15 -22.31 28.23
C SER A 321 13.31 -21.22 28.90
N GLN A 322 13.63 -20.87 30.15
CA GLN A 322 12.95 -19.79 30.87
C GLN A 322 13.20 -18.42 30.21
N PHE A 323 14.41 -18.18 29.71
CA PHE A 323 14.73 -17.00 28.92
C PHE A 323 13.88 -16.93 27.66
N ASP A 324 13.80 -18.03 26.90
CA ASP A 324 13.05 -18.08 25.65
C ASP A 324 11.56 -17.79 25.90
N ASP A 325 10.96 -18.37 26.95
CA ASP A 325 9.57 -18.12 27.35
C ASP A 325 9.33 -16.65 27.74
N ALA A 326 10.27 -16.06 28.47
CA ALA A 326 10.22 -14.65 28.83
C ALA A 326 10.32 -13.75 27.59
N ALA A 327 11.27 -14.03 26.69
CA ALA A 327 11.48 -13.29 25.45
C ALA A 327 10.23 -13.34 24.55
N VAL A 328 9.65 -14.54 24.34
CA VAL A 328 8.41 -14.69 23.55
C VAL A 328 7.26 -13.91 24.17
N ALA A 329 7.09 -13.96 25.50
CA ALA A 329 6.02 -13.21 26.17
C ALA A 329 6.18 -11.69 25.98
N ILE A 330 7.41 -11.17 26.04
CA ILE A 330 7.69 -9.75 25.79
C ILE A 330 7.48 -9.40 24.31
N ILE A 331 7.95 -10.23 23.38
CA ILE A 331 7.72 -10.05 21.93
C ILE A 331 6.22 -9.98 21.65
N GLN A 332 5.43 -10.91 22.19
CA GLN A 332 3.98 -10.92 22.03
C GLN A 332 3.33 -9.64 22.56
N LEU A 333 3.75 -9.15 23.72
CA LEU A 333 3.23 -7.89 24.26
C LEU A 333 3.61 -6.70 23.39
N ILE A 334 4.86 -6.63 22.91
CA ILE A 334 5.32 -5.55 22.02
C ILE A 334 4.49 -5.53 20.74
N VAL A 335 4.24 -6.68 20.10
CA VAL A 335 3.42 -6.69 18.88
C VAL A 335 1.94 -6.41 19.13
N THR A 336 1.49 -6.33 20.39
CA THR A 336 0.12 -5.89 20.73
C THR A 336 0.01 -4.38 20.99
N THR A 337 1.13 -3.66 21.10
CA THR A 337 1.13 -2.24 21.41
C THR A 337 0.57 -1.42 20.25
N GLN A 338 0.02 -0.25 20.58
CA GLN A 338 -0.47 0.67 19.57
C GLN A 338 0.66 1.09 18.62
N GLU A 339 1.83 1.39 19.16
CA GLU A 339 2.99 1.86 18.43
C GLU A 339 3.45 0.83 17.40
N TYR A 340 3.49 -0.46 17.75
CA TYR A 340 3.82 -1.50 16.76
C TYR A 340 2.76 -1.61 15.66
N GLN A 341 1.49 -1.45 16.02
CA GLN A 341 0.38 -1.64 15.08
C GLN A 341 0.16 -0.47 14.12
N THR A 342 0.58 0.73 14.51
CA THR A 342 0.51 1.94 13.68
C THR A 342 1.83 2.32 13.02
N ALA A 343 2.95 1.71 13.44
CA ALA A 343 4.26 1.83 12.80
C ALA A 343 4.36 1.05 11.49
#